data_AF-A0A9E2FG28-F1
#
_entry.id   AF-A0A9E2FG28-F1
#
_cell.length_a   1.000
_cell.length_b   1.000
_cell.length_c   1.000
_cell.angle_alpha   90.00
_cell.angle_beta   90.00
_cell.angle_gamma   90.00
#
_symmetry.space_group_name_H-M   'P 1'
#
loop_
_entity.id
_entity.type
_entity.pdbx_description
1 polymer ?
#
loop_
_entity_poly.entity_id
_entity_poly.type
_entity_poly.pdbx_seq_one_letter_code
_entity_poly.pdbx_strand_id
1 'polypeptide(L)' 'MKKQIIEIIDKSKKFFREVWVEVSPKNGKVSWPTKKVIMGATGVVIVCVAIIATYIWIVDTISITLLSFVMGR' A
#
# COMPACT_ATOMS: atom_id res chain seq x y z
N MET A 1 0.16 -42.56 4.96
CA MET A 1 0.77 -41.22 5.15
C MET A 1 1.35 -40.62 3.86
N LYS A 2 2.23 -41.29 3.11
CA LYS A 2 2.83 -40.72 1.87
C LYS A 2 1.82 -40.31 0.79
N LYS A 3 0.71 -41.04 0.62
CA LYS A 3 -0.31 -40.76 -0.40
C LYS A 3 -1.07 -39.45 -0.15
N GLN A 4 -1.38 -39.13 1.11
CA GLN A 4 -1.97 -37.86 1.52
C GLN A 4 -1.02 -36.68 1.28
N ILE A 5 0.27 -36.85 1.56
CA ILE A 5 1.28 -35.82 1.31
C ILE A 5 1.38 -35.51 -0.20
N ILE A 6 1.35 -36.54 -1.05
CA ILE A 6 1.42 -36.37 -2.51
C ILE A 6 0.18 -35.64 -3.05
N GLU A 7 -1.03 -35.97 -2.56
CA GLU A 7 -2.26 -35.26 -2.94
C GLU A 7 -2.26 -33.78 -2.54
N ILE A 8 -1.74 -33.46 -1.35
CA ILE A 8 -1.66 -32.06 -0.87
C ILE A 8 -0.67 -31.25 -1.72
N ILE A 9 0.44 -31.88 -2.13
CA ILE A 9 1.44 -31.26 -3.01
C ILE A 9 0.85 -31.00 -4.40
N ASP A 10 0.11 -31.96 -4.96
CA ASP A 10 -0.53 -31.81 -6.28
C ASP A 10 -1.64 -30.76 -6.25
N LYS A 11 -2.47 -30.73 -5.20
CA LYS A 11 -3.46 -29.65 -5.02
C LYS A 11 -2.78 -28.29 -4.93
N SER A 12 -1.75 -28.16 -4.11
CA SER A 12 -1.02 -26.89 -3.95
C SER A 12 -0.39 -26.43 -5.28
N LYS A 13 0.28 -27.32 -6.02
CA LYS A 13 0.79 -27.01 -7.36
C LYS A 13 -0.30 -26.54 -8.31
N LYS A 14 -1.47 -27.17 -8.26
CA LYS A 14 -2.63 -26.80 -9.08
C LYS A 14 -3.16 -25.41 -8.71
N PHE A 15 -3.29 -25.10 -7.42
CA PHE A 15 -3.65 -23.77 -6.93
C PHE A 15 -2.66 -22.69 -7.37
N PHE A 16 -1.35 -22.91 -7.20
CA PHE A 16 -0.34 -21.94 -7.66
C PHE A 16 -0.38 -21.73 -9.18
N ARG A 17 -0.66 -22.79 -9.95
CA ARG A 17 -0.82 -22.68 -11.40
C ARG A 17 -2.06 -21.86 -11.77
N GLU A 18 -3.18 -22.07 -11.09
CA GLU A 18 -4.43 -21.34 -11.33
C GLU A 18 -4.29 -19.85 -10.96
N VAL A 19 -3.72 -19.53 -9.80
CA VAL A 19 -3.42 -18.15 -9.39
C VAL A 19 -2.48 -17.47 -10.39
N TRP A 20 -1.43 -18.19 -10.85
CA TRP A 20 -0.50 -17.63 -11.82
C TRP A 20 -1.15 -17.34 -13.17
N VAL A 21 -2.11 -18.16 -13.61
CA VAL A 21 -2.87 -17.94 -14.85
C VAL A 21 -3.78 -16.71 -14.72
N GLU A 22 -4.46 -16.54 -13.58
CA GLU A 22 -5.35 -15.40 -13.34
C GLU A 22 -4.60 -14.07 -13.18
N VAL A 23 -3.39 -14.12 -12.63
CA VAL A 23 -2.50 -12.97 -12.43
C VAL A 23 -1.62 -12.71 -13.67
N SER A 24 -1.55 -13.62 -14.64
CA SER A 24 -0.58 -13.53 -15.75
C SER A 24 -0.83 -12.31 -16.67
N PRO A 25 0.22 -11.55 -17.07
CA PRO A 25 0.07 -10.30 -17.82
C PRO A 25 -0.57 -10.38 -19.21
N LYS A 26 -0.70 -11.57 -19.82
CA LYS A 26 -1.25 -11.75 -21.18
C LYS A 26 -2.73 -12.14 -21.22
N ASN A 27 -3.24 -12.86 -20.22
CA ASN A 27 -4.62 -13.40 -20.19
C ASN A 27 -5.32 -13.19 -18.83
N GLY A 28 -4.65 -12.55 -17.87
CA GLY A 28 -5.14 -12.38 -16.50
C GLY A 28 -6.12 -11.23 -16.37
N LYS A 29 -7.11 -11.40 -15.48
CA LYS A 29 -8.10 -10.36 -15.13
C LYS A 29 -7.50 -9.18 -14.36
N VAL A 30 -6.25 -9.28 -13.93
CA VAL A 30 -5.58 -8.26 -13.13
C VAL A 30 -4.96 -7.22 -14.05
N SER A 31 -5.43 -5.99 -13.97
CA SER A 31 -4.88 -4.87 -14.72
C SER A 31 -3.50 -4.51 -14.16
N TRP A 32 -2.43 -5.06 -14.74
CA TRP A 32 -1.07 -4.67 -14.38
C TRP A 32 -0.86 -3.19 -14.75
N PRO A 33 -0.68 -2.31 -13.76
CA PRO A 33 -0.62 -0.88 -14.01
C PRO A 33 0.65 -0.56 -14.79
N THR A 34 0.51 0.28 -15.82
CA THR A 34 1.68 0.82 -16.54
C THR A 34 2.43 1.80 -15.62
N LYS A 35 3.76 1.91 -15.76
CA LYS A 35 4.62 2.80 -14.95
C LYS A 35 4.08 4.24 -14.81
N LYS A 36 3.39 4.77 -15.83
CA LYS A 36 2.75 6.09 -15.82
C LYS A 36 1.64 6.21 -14.77
N VAL A 37 0.82 5.17 -14.61
CA VAL A 37 -0.30 5.15 -13.64
C VAL A 37 0.25 5.14 -12.21
N ILE A 38 1.30 4.36 -11.97
CA ILE A 38 1.98 4.29 -10.67
C ILE A 38 2.52 5.66 -10.28
N MET A 39 3.20 6.34 -11.21
CA MET A 39 3.75 7.67 -10.97
C MET A 39 2.66 8.72 -10.70
N GLY A 40 1.53 8.64 -11.41
CA GLY A 40 0.37 9.51 -11.16
C GLY A 40 -0.26 9.28 -9.78
N ALA A 41 -0.48 8.01 -9.41
CA ALA A 41 -1.04 7.66 -8.11
C ALA A 41 -0.13 8.09 -6.95
N THR A 42 1.18 7.83 -7.03
CA THR A 42 2.13 8.28 -6.01
C THR A 42 2.23 9.80 -5.94
N GLY A 43 2.16 10.51 -7.07
CA GLY A 43 2.15 11.97 -7.10
C GLY A 43 0.98 12.57 -6.32
N VAL A 44 -0.23 12.04 -6.52
CA VAL A 44 -1.41 12.48 -5.76
C VAL A 44 -1.23 12.22 -4.27
N VAL A 45 -0.75 11.03 -3.88
CA VAL A 45 -0.52 10.69 -2.47
C VAL A 45 0.48 11.66 -1.82
N ILE A 46 1.57 12.01 -2.51
CA ILE A 46 2.56 12.97 -1.99
C ILE A 46 1.91 14.34 -1.73
N VAL A 47 1.06 14.82 -2.64
CA VAL A 47 0.35 16.09 -2.47
C VAL A 47 -0.61 16.02 -1.28
N CYS A 48 -1.39 14.93 -1.16
CA CYS A 48 -2.29 14.74 -0.03
C CYS A 48 -1.56 14.71 1.31
N VAL A 49 -0.44 13.98 1.38
CA VAL A 49 0.39 13.90 2.60
C VAL A 49 0.99 15.26 2.93
N ALA A 50 1.47 16.02 1.94
CA ALA A 50 2.02 17.35 2.16
C ALA A 50 1.00 18.31 2.79
N ILE A 51 -0.24 18.31 2.30
CA ILE A 51 -1.32 19.15 2.84
C ILE A 51 -1.60 18.80 4.31
N ILE A 52 -1.74 17.50 4.62
CA ILE A 52 -2.00 17.04 5.99
C ILE A 52 -0.83 17.37 6.91
N ALA A 53 0.42 17.15 6.45
CA ALA A 53 1.62 17.46 7.20
C ALA A 53 1.73 18.96 7.50
N THR A 54 1.43 19.83 6.54
CA THR A 54 1.39 21.29 6.76
C THR A 54 0.32 21.67 7.77
N TYR A 55 -0.88 21.08 7.69
CA TYR A 55 -1.93 21.33 8.66
C TYR A 55 -1.51 20.96 10.09
N ILE A 56 -0.98 19.75 10.28
CA ILE A 56 -0.51 19.28 11.60
C ILE A 56 0.62 20.19 12.10
N TRP A 57 1.59 20.53 11.25
CA TRP A 57 2.69 21.42 11.62
C TRP A 57 2.21 22.79 12.12
N ILE A 58 1.20 23.37 11.47
CA ILE A 58 0.60 24.65 11.92
C ILE A 58 -0.05 24.47 13.29
N VAL A 59 -0.88 23.44 13.46
CA VAL A 59 -1.60 23.19 14.72
C VAL A 59 -0.62 22.93 15.86
N ASP A 60 0.41 22.13 15.63
CA ASP A 60 1.45 21.83 16.62
C ASP A 60 2.26 23.08 16.98
N THR A 61 2.64 23.88 15.99
CA THR A 61 3.38 25.13 16.22
C THR A 61 2.55 26.13 17.02
N ILE A 62 1.27 26.28 16.71
CA ILE A 62 0.35 27.13 17.47
C ILE A 62 0.23 26.60 18.90
N SER A 63 0.00 25.30 19.07
CA SER A 63 -0.14 24.68 20.39
C SER A 63 1.12 24.86 21.23
N ILE A 64 2.32 24.68 20.66
CA ILE A 64 3.59 24.91 21.34
C ILE A 64 3.78 26.39 21.68
N THR A 65 3.39 27.30 20.79
CA THR A 65 3.45 28.76 21.05
C THR A 65 2.52 29.16 22.20
N LEU A 66 1.31 28.62 22.21
CA LEU A 66 0.31 28.89 23.24
C LEU A 66 0.71 28.29 24.59
N LEU A 67 1.23 27.06 24.58
CA LEU A 67 1.76 26.40 25.77
C LEU A 67 3.02 27.10 26.30
N SER A 68 3.93 27.56 25.45
CA SER A 68 5.11 28.31 25.88
C SER A 68 4.78 29.70 26.42
N PHE A 69 3.71 30.33 25.93
CA PHE A 69 3.15 31.55 26.51
C PHE A 69 2.48 31.31 27.87
N VAL A 70 1.82 30.16 28.06
CA VAL A 70 1.19 29.78 29.34
C VAL A 70 2.21 29.30 30.38
N MET A 71 3.23 28.55 29.96
CA MET A 71 4.15 27.83 30.84
C MET A 71 5.35 28.68 31.31
N GLY A 72 5.43 29.94 30.90
CA GLY A 72 6.51 30.84 31.29
C GLY A 72 7.79 30.50 30.52
N ARG A 73 8.02 31.04 29.33
CA ARG A 73 8.54 32.41 29.22
C ARG A 73 7.63 33.50 29.78
#